data_AF-A0A2E3WGK7-F1
#
_entry.id   AF-A0A2E3WGK7-F1
#
_cell.length_a   1.000
_cell.length_b   1.000
_cell.length_c   1.000
_cell.angle_alpha   90.00
_cell.angle_beta   90.00
_cell.angle_gamma   90.00
#
_symmetry.space_group_name_H-M   'P 1'
#
loop_
_entity.id
_entity.type
_entity.pdbx_description
1 polymer ?
#
loop_
_entity_poly.entity_id
_entity_poly.type
_entity_poly.pdbx_seq_one_letter_code
_entity_poly.pdbx_strand_id
1 'polypeptide(L)'
;MAQAPNMPPGMSGASQMPQGGMAMDPLAELRDIHIPGLLEVWPPAIGWWFLLALFMILACLAVYWLYRRCRSNRYRREAIRELRKLREDYQQHGEDSIYINELQSLLKRVALTRFPREDVANLTGESWVAFLDHSSRTHEFSVGKGQSLIDSIYRKEPEVDVAALHELSKRWIKCHRLELAV
;
A
#
# COMPACT_ATOMS: atom_id res chain seq x y z
N MET A 1 -113.77 -56.77 -36.93
CA MET A 1 -114.23 -56.02 -35.74
C MET A 1 -113.12 -55.04 -35.37
N ALA A 2 -113.42 -53.74 -35.32
CA ALA A 2 -112.56 -52.58 -34.97
C ALA A 2 -111.31 -52.33 -35.86
N GLN A 3 -111.18 -51.29 -36.71
CA GLN A 3 -111.05 -49.83 -36.45
C GLN A 3 -109.87 -49.55 -35.50
N ALA A 4 -108.84 -48.75 -35.80
CA ALA A 4 -108.50 -47.81 -36.87
C ALA A 4 -106.97 -47.52 -36.83
N PRO A 5 -106.41 -46.79 -37.80
CA PRO A 5 -104.98 -46.59 -38.06
C PRO A 5 -104.41 -45.37 -37.30
N ASN A 6 -103.08 -45.27 -37.16
CA ASN A 6 -102.30 -44.07 -37.52
C ASN A 6 -100.84 -44.13 -37.06
N MET A 7 -100.00 -43.59 -37.95
CA MET A 7 -98.61 -43.20 -37.76
C MET A 7 -98.46 -42.02 -36.76
N PRO A 8 -97.24 -41.69 -36.30
CA PRO A 8 -96.97 -40.98 -35.06
C PRO A 8 -97.21 -39.47 -35.20
N PRO A 9 -97.25 -38.72 -34.09
CA PRO A 9 -96.14 -37.80 -33.86
C PRO A 9 -95.81 -37.62 -32.37
N GLY A 10 -94.63 -37.06 -32.11
CA GLY A 10 -94.05 -36.93 -30.79
C GLY A 10 -94.63 -35.82 -29.91
N MET A 11 -93.86 -35.59 -28.85
CA MET A 11 -93.69 -34.35 -28.08
C MET A 11 -94.51 -34.21 -26.80
N SER A 12 -93.81 -34.33 -25.66
CA SER A 12 -93.79 -33.40 -24.51
C SER A 12 -93.01 -34.13 -23.39
N GLY A 13 -91.96 -33.63 -22.76
CA GLY A 13 -91.55 -32.26 -22.51
C GLY A 13 -91.08 -32.23 -21.06
N ALA A 14 -89.77 -32.33 -20.82
CA ALA A 14 -89.16 -32.04 -19.54
C ALA A 14 -87.79 -31.39 -19.79
N SER A 15 -87.83 -30.07 -19.80
CA SER A 15 -86.72 -29.16 -19.91
C SER A 15 -85.79 -29.29 -18.69
N GLN A 16 -84.53 -29.71 -18.90
CA GLN A 16 -83.43 -29.42 -17.99
C GLN A 16 -82.16 -29.09 -18.81
N MET A 17 -81.76 -27.81 -18.80
CA MET A 17 -80.34 -27.42 -18.88
C MET A 17 -79.70 -27.67 -17.50
N PRO A 18 -78.39 -27.47 -17.26
CA PRO A 18 -77.20 -27.32 -18.12
C PRO A 18 -76.18 -28.44 -17.77
N GLN A 19 -75.01 -28.61 -18.37
CA GLN A 19 -73.79 -27.89 -18.03
C GLN A 19 -72.63 -28.54 -18.80
N GLY A 20 -71.72 -27.70 -19.30
CA GLY A 20 -70.38 -28.13 -19.67
C GLY A 20 -69.55 -28.54 -18.44
N GLY A 21 -68.47 -29.26 -18.69
CA GLY A 21 -67.53 -29.76 -17.67
C GLY A 21 -67.87 -31.20 -17.30
N MET A 22 -66.97 -32.17 -17.40
CA MET A 22 -65.59 -32.10 -16.97
C MET A 22 -64.67 -32.53 -18.11
N ALA A 23 -64.07 -31.54 -18.78
CA ALA A 23 -62.71 -31.73 -19.26
C ALA A 23 -61.94 -32.38 -18.11
N MET A 24 -61.24 -33.49 -18.37
CA MET A 24 -60.28 -34.05 -17.41
C MET A 24 -59.48 -32.88 -16.87
N ASP A 25 -59.72 -32.54 -15.60
CA ASP A 25 -59.25 -31.29 -15.04
C ASP A 25 -57.72 -31.35 -15.10
N PRO A 26 -57.07 -30.67 -16.06
CA PRO A 26 -55.64 -30.81 -16.29
C PRO A 26 -54.84 -30.16 -15.15
N LEU A 27 -55.55 -29.62 -14.15
CA LEU A 27 -55.05 -29.06 -12.92
C LEU A 27 -54.91 -30.11 -11.80
N ALA A 28 -55.57 -31.27 -11.91
CA ALA A 28 -55.45 -32.35 -10.90
C ALA A 28 -54.10 -33.08 -10.94
N GLU A 29 -53.36 -32.95 -12.04
CA GLU A 29 -52.00 -33.45 -12.22
C GLU A 29 -50.93 -32.38 -11.93
N LEU A 30 -51.34 -31.23 -11.37
CA LEU A 30 -50.41 -30.24 -10.85
C LEU A 30 -49.90 -30.71 -9.48
N ARG A 31 -49.00 -31.69 -9.54
CA ARG A 31 -48.17 -32.13 -8.43
C ARG A 31 -47.55 -30.90 -7.79
N ASP A 32 -47.79 -30.74 -6.48
CA ASP A 32 -47.24 -29.71 -5.60
C ASP A 32 -45.94 -29.14 -6.14
N ILE A 33 -45.97 -27.86 -6.55
CA ILE A 33 -44.76 -27.09 -6.80
C ILE A 33 -44.03 -27.08 -5.46
N HIS A 34 -43.06 -27.97 -5.32
CA HIS A 34 -42.05 -27.87 -4.30
C HIS A 34 -41.34 -26.56 -4.60
N ILE A 35 -41.67 -25.52 -3.84
CA ILE A 35 -40.82 -24.35 -3.74
C ILE A 35 -39.53 -24.90 -3.15
N PRO A 36 -38.41 -25.01 -3.90
CA PRO A 36 -37.17 -25.41 -3.27
C PRO A 36 -36.95 -24.38 -2.16
N GLY A 37 -36.91 -24.88 -0.92
CA GLY A 37 -36.66 -24.05 0.25
C GLY A 37 -35.53 -23.09 -0.07
N LEU A 38 -35.71 -21.82 0.30
CA LEU A 38 -34.78 -20.71 0.14
C LEU A 38 -33.38 -21.25 -0.08
N LEU A 39 -32.85 -21.16 -1.32
CA LEU A 39 -31.55 -21.70 -1.71
C LEU A 39 -30.60 -21.57 -0.53
N GLU A 40 -30.41 -22.68 0.20
CA GLU A 40 -29.57 -22.71 1.38
C GLU A 40 -28.23 -22.20 0.89
N VAL A 41 -27.80 -21.08 1.46
CA VAL A 41 -26.63 -20.30 1.07
C VAL A 41 -25.49 -21.28 0.78
N TRP A 42 -25.28 -21.53 -0.51
CA TRP A 42 -24.34 -22.54 -0.97
C TRP A 42 -23.00 -22.25 -0.31
N PRO A 43 -22.36 -23.25 0.35
CA PRO A 43 -21.07 -23.00 0.98
C PRO A 43 -20.17 -22.49 -0.13
N PRO A 44 -19.69 -21.23 -0.07
CA PRO A 44 -18.92 -20.64 -1.16
C PRO A 44 -17.82 -21.64 -1.48
N ALA A 45 -17.89 -22.19 -2.71
CA ALA A 45 -17.10 -23.34 -3.10
C ALA A 45 -15.67 -23.14 -2.59
N ILE A 46 -15.07 -24.15 -1.98
CA ILE A 46 -13.81 -24.04 -1.21
C ILE A 46 -12.72 -23.21 -1.94
N GLY A 47 -12.75 -23.19 -3.29
CA GLY A 47 -11.96 -22.29 -4.14
C GLY A 47 -12.02 -20.78 -3.81
N TRP A 48 -13.14 -20.24 -3.31
CA TRP A 48 -13.22 -18.83 -2.87
C TRP A 48 -12.38 -18.56 -1.62
N TRP A 49 -12.28 -19.53 -0.72
CA TRP A 49 -11.39 -19.42 0.43
C TRP A 49 -9.93 -19.40 0.01
N PHE A 50 -9.55 -20.18 -1.00
CA PHE A 50 -8.21 -20.11 -1.60
C PHE A 50 -7.97 -18.77 -2.31
N LEU A 51 -8.96 -18.24 -3.04
CA LEU A 51 -8.86 -16.91 -3.65
C LEU A 51 -8.70 -15.81 -2.60
N LEU A 52 -9.49 -15.86 -1.52
CA LEU A 52 -9.42 -14.90 -0.43
C LEU A 52 -8.08 -14.99 0.31
N ALA A 53 -7.61 -16.21 0.58
CA ALA A 53 -6.29 -16.44 1.18
C ALA A 53 -5.17 -15.91 0.30
N LEU A 54 -5.22 -16.17 -1.01
CA LEU A 54 -4.24 -15.66 -1.97
C LEU A 54 -4.28 -14.14 -2.04
N PHE A 55 -5.47 -13.54 -2.08
CA PHE A 55 -5.64 -12.09 -2.07
C PHE A 55 -5.09 -11.46 -0.78
N MET A 56 -5.37 -12.05 0.38
CA MET A 56 -4.82 -11.62 1.66
C MET A 56 -3.29 -11.70 1.68
N ILE A 57 -2.71 -12.79 1.18
CA ILE A 57 -1.26 -12.93 1.06
C ILE A 57 -0.68 -11.82 0.17
N LEU A 58 -1.26 -11.60 -1.02
CA LEU A 58 -0.82 -10.53 -1.93
C LEU A 58 -0.96 -9.15 -1.29
N ALA A 59 -2.07 -8.88 -0.60
CA ALA A 59 -2.29 -7.63 0.11
C ALA A 59 -1.26 -7.42 1.22
N CYS A 60 -0.98 -8.45 2.03
CA CYS A 60 0.05 -8.41 3.06
C CYS A 60 1.44 -8.16 2.47
N LEU A 61 1.79 -8.83 1.37
CA LEU A 61 3.04 -8.61 0.64
C LEU A 61 3.13 -7.18 0.10
N ALA A 62 2.06 -6.67 -0.51
CA ALA A 62 2.00 -5.31 -1.03
C ALA A 62 2.12 -4.26 0.08
N VAL A 63 1.39 -4.44 1.19
CA VAL A 63 1.47 -3.57 2.37
C VAL A 63 2.86 -3.64 2.99
N TYR A 64 3.45 -4.82 3.13
CA TYR A 64 4.80 -4.98 3.65
C TYR A 64 5.84 -4.28 2.75
N TRP A 65 5.73 -4.46 1.44
CA TRP A 65 6.64 -3.84 0.47
C TRP A 65 6.49 -2.32 0.45
N LEU A 66 5.24 -1.83 0.49
CA LEU A 66 4.93 -0.41 0.57
C LEU A 66 5.38 0.18 1.90
N TYR A 67 5.18 -0.52 3.02
CA TYR A 67 5.66 -0.12 4.34
C TYR A 67 7.18 -0.04 4.36
N ARG A 68 7.88 -1.03 3.78
CA ARG A 68 9.34 -1.04 3.67
C ARG A 68 9.85 0.11 2.79
N ARG A 69 9.16 0.39 1.68
CA ARG A 69 9.46 1.53 0.79
C ARG A 69 9.19 2.88 1.45
N CYS A 70 8.06 3.01 2.11
CA CYS A 70 7.67 4.21 2.87
C CYS A 70 8.62 4.44 4.04
N ARG A 71 8.97 3.41 4.82
CA ARG A 71 9.94 3.52 5.91
C ARG A 71 11.32 3.93 5.38
N SER A 72 11.71 3.42 4.21
CA SER A 72 12.93 3.86 3.52
C SER A 72 12.91 5.34 3.11
N ASN A 73 11.73 5.89 2.82
CA ASN A 73 11.60 7.31 2.48
C ASN A 73 11.33 8.21 3.70
N ARG A 74 10.79 7.67 4.80
CA ARG A 74 10.45 8.44 6.00
C ARG A 74 11.69 9.00 6.67
N TYR A 75 12.73 8.21 6.88
CA TYR A 75 13.97 8.69 7.50
C TYR A 75 14.65 9.76 6.63
N ARG A 76 14.66 9.58 5.30
CA ARG A 76 15.19 10.58 4.35
C ARG A 76 14.41 11.89 4.42
N ARG A 77 13.07 11.79 4.48
CA ARG A 77 12.20 12.97 4.54
C ARG A 77 12.35 13.70 5.87
N GLU A 78 12.54 12.99 6.97
CA GLU A 78 12.82 13.59 8.27
C GLU A 78 14.19 14.27 8.29
N ALA A 79 15.23 13.58 7.81
CA ALA A 79 16.57 14.15 7.71
C ALA A 79 16.63 15.41 6.82
N ILE A 80 15.90 15.43 5.70
CA ILE A 80 15.80 16.62 4.84
C ILE A 80 15.05 17.77 5.54
N ARG A 81 14.05 17.48 6.36
CA ARG A 81 13.35 18.51 7.15
C ARG A 81 14.27 19.10 8.21
N GLU A 82 14.99 18.25 8.93
CA GLU A 82 15.96 18.69 9.93
C GLU A 82 17.09 19.50 9.30
N LEU A 83 17.62 19.05 8.16
CA LEU A 83 18.62 19.80 7.41
C LEU A 83 18.13 21.19 7.01
N ARG A 84 16.84 21.32 6.63
CA ARG A 84 16.23 22.61 6.33
C ARG A 84 16.14 23.51 7.57
N LYS A 85 15.65 22.97 8.69
CA LYS A 85 15.57 23.70 9.96
C LYS A 85 16.94 24.22 10.37
N LEU A 86 17.97 23.40 10.23
CA LEU A 86 19.34 23.78 10.56
C LEU A 86 19.84 24.96 9.70
N ARG A 87 19.45 25.01 8.42
CA ARG A 87 19.75 26.16 7.55
C ARG A 87 18.98 27.41 7.93
N GLU A 88 17.71 27.26 8.32
CA GLU A 88 16.90 28.39 8.81
C GLU A 88 17.47 28.96 10.10
N ASP A 89 17.89 28.11 11.03
CA ASP A 89 18.56 28.49 12.29
C ASP A 89 19.89 29.20 12.05
N TYR A 90 20.70 28.68 11.12
CA TYR A 90 21.93 29.34 10.68
C TYR A 90 21.69 30.73 10.09
N GLN A 91 20.63 30.92 9.30
CA GLN A 91 20.30 32.25 8.76
C GLN A 91 19.89 33.25 9.86
N GLN A 92 19.45 32.78 11.02
CA GLN A 92 19.06 33.62 12.15
C GLN A 92 20.22 33.92 13.11
N HIS A 93 21.12 32.97 13.32
CA HIS A 93 22.18 33.08 14.32
C HIS A 93 23.58 33.29 13.72
N GLY A 94 23.81 32.86 12.48
CA GLY A 94 25.08 33.06 11.77
C GLY A 94 26.26 32.30 12.36
N GLU A 95 26.01 31.29 13.21
CA GLU A 95 27.08 30.54 13.86
C GLU A 95 27.49 29.30 13.05
N ASP A 96 28.56 29.43 12.26
CA ASP A 96 29.10 28.36 11.39
C ASP A 96 29.41 27.08 12.19
N SER A 97 30.00 27.22 13.37
CA SER A 97 30.46 26.07 14.17
C SER A 97 29.31 25.24 14.75
N ILE A 98 28.21 25.89 15.16
CA ILE A 98 26.99 25.20 15.58
C ILE A 98 26.37 24.47 14.39
N TYR A 99 26.26 25.17 13.25
CA TYR A 99 25.71 24.59 12.03
C TYR A 99 26.45 23.32 11.61
N ILE A 100 27.78 23.37 11.59
CA ILE A 100 28.59 22.23 11.16
C ILE A 100 28.42 21.07 12.15
N ASN A 101 28.47 21.32 13.46
CA ASN A 101 28.33 20.26 14.47
C ASN A 101 27.00 19.51 14.35
N GLU A 102 25.90 20.26 14.28
CA GLU A 102 24.56 19.71 14.09
C GLU A 102 24.44 18.95 12.75
N LEU A 103 25.08 19.45 11.69
CA LEU A 103 25.13 18.77 10.41
C LEU A 103 25.89 17.44 10.51
N GLN A 104 27.04 17.39 11.22
CA GLN A 104 27.77 16.14 11.44
C GLN A 104 26.92 15.12 12.20
N SER A 105 26.24 15.57 13.26
CA SER A 105 25.35 14.75 14.08
C SER A 105 24.20 14.18 13.25
N LEU A 106 23.56 15.02 12.43
CA LEU A 106 22.50 14.63 11.51
C LEU A 106 22.97 13.57 10.52
N LEU A 107 24.11 13.79 9.85
CA LEU A 107 24.66 12.84 8.88
C LEU A 107 25.02 11.50 9.54
N LYS A 108 25.63 11.52 10.74
CA LYS A 108 25.91 10.30 11.52
C LYS A 108 24.63 9.54 11.86
N ARG A 109 23.57 10.23 12.30
CA ARG A 109 22.28 9.60 12.61
C ARG A 109 21.63 8.98 11.37
N VAL A 110 21.74 9.64 10.21
CA VAL A 110 21.27 9.09 8.93
C VAL A 110 22.07 7.85 8.54
N ALA A 111 23.39 7.87 8.67
CA ALA A 111 24.25 6.72 8.41
C ALA A 111 23.91 5.54 9.34
N LEU A 112 23.77 5.77 10.65
CA LEU A 112 23.40 4.74 11.64
C LEU A 112 22.01 4.14 11.42
N THR A 113 21.12 4.82 10.68
CA THR A 113 19.81 4.26 10.31
C THR A 113 19.95 3.15 9.25
N ARG A 114 21.07 3.12 8.51
CA ARG A 114 21.23 2.26 7.35
C ARG A 114 22.44 1.32 7.38
N PHE A 115 23.48 1.66 8.14
CA PHE A 115 24.69 0.88 8.33
C PHE A 115 24.82 0.39 9.78
N PRO A 116 25.55 -0.72 10.03
CA PRO A 116 25.82 -1.20 11.37
C PRO A 116 26.49 -0.14 12.23
N ARG A 117 26.13 -0.09 13.52
CA ARG A 117 26.72 0.88 14.46
C ARG A 117 28.23 0.69 14.60
N GLU A 118 28.71 -0.54 14.51
CA GLU A 118 30.12 -0.90 14.65
C GLU A 118 31.01 -0.24 13.58
N ASP A 119 30.51 -0.17 12.34
CA ASP A 119 31.24 0.40 11.21
C ASP A 119 31.25 1.93 11.22
N VAL A 120 30.18 2.56 11.70
CA VAL A 120 30.00 4.03 11.61
C VAL A 120 30.37 4.76 12.89
N ALA A 121 30.16 4.17 14.07
CA ALA A 121 30.33 4.88 15.35
C ALA A 121 31.80 5.23 15.62
N ASN A 122 32.75 4.43 15.13
CA ASN A 122 34.18 4.66 15.29
C ASN A 122 34.78 5.62 14.25
N LEU A 123 34.00 6.04 13.24
CA LEU A 123 34.50 6.94 12.19
C LEU A 123 34.51 8.41 12.65
N THR A 124 35.67 9.05 12.49
CA THR A 124 35.93 10.44 12.87
C THR A 124 36.88 11.09 11.86
N GLY A 125 36.77 12.41 11.68
CA GLY A 125 37.64 13.18 10.79
C GLY A 125 37.67 12.63 9.36
N GLU A 126 38.86 12.28 8.87
CA GLU A 126 39.09 11.78 7.51
C GLU A 126 38.38 10.45 7.22
N SER A 127 38.35 9.51 8.18
CA SER A 127 37.72 8.20 7.96
C SER A 127 36.21 8.32 7.81
N TRP A 128 35.61 9.29 8.50
CA TRP A 128 34.19 9.64 8.34
C TRP A 128 33.88 10.20 6.96
N VAL A 129 34.70 11.14 6.50
CA VAL A 129 34.52 11.78 5.20
C VAL A 129 34.77 10.80 4.05
N ALA A 130 35.78 9.92 4.18
CA ALA A 130 36.02 8.83 3.23
C ALA A 130 34.83 7.87 3.14
N PHE A 131 34.18 7.57 4.27
CA PHE A 131 32.95 6.78 4.29
C PHE A 131 31.78 7.47 3.58
N LEU A 132 31.60 8.78 3.79
CA LEU A 132 30.58 9.55 3.09
C LEU A 132 30.79 9.48 1.57
N ASP A 133 32.02 9.67 1.12
CA ASP A 133 32.39 9.59 -0.28
C ASP A 133 32.21 8.19 -0.88
N HIS A 134 32.59 7.15 -0.15
CA HIS A 134 32.38 5.77 -0.57
C HIS A 134 30.88 5.45 -0.71
N SER A 135 30.05 5.90 0.24
CA SER A 135 28.60 5.64 0.24
C SER A 135 27.81 6.43 -0.82
N SER A 136 28.37 7.53 -1.36
CA SER A 136 27.81 8.28 -2.50
C SER A 136 28.54 8.09 -3.82
N ARG A 137 29.63 7.31 -3.87
CA ARG A 137 30.56 7.20 -5.02
C ARG A 137 31.01 8.58 -5.53
N THR A 138 31.33 9.47 -4.62
CA THR A 138 31.85 10.82 -4.91
C THR A 138 33.17 11.01 -4.20
N HIS A 139 33.91 12.08 -4.55
CA HIS A 139 35.07 12.57 -3.79
C HIS A 139 34.85 14.00 -3.29
N GLU A 140 33.60 14.48 -3.35
CA GLU A 140 33.22 15.86 -3.04
C GLU A 140 33.33 16.15 -1.52
N PHE A 141 33.25 15.12 -0.66
CA PHE A 141 33.45 15.30 0.78
C PHE A 141 34.93 15.32 1.18
N SER A 142 35.78 14.45 0.61
CA SER A 142 37.22 14.32 0.96
C SER A 142 38.13 15.34 0.30
N VAL A 143 37.87 15.70 -0.96
CA VAL A 143 38.72 16.61 -1.74
C VAL A 143 38.08 17.98 -1.90
N GLY A 144 36.76 18.07 -1.71
CA GLY A 144 35.99 19.29 -1.95
C GLY A 144 35.60 20.03 -0.68
N LYS A 145 34.40 20.62 -0.73
CA LYS A 145 33.85 21.50 0.31
C LYS A 145 33.44 20.76 1.60
N GLY A 146 33.57 19.43 1.63
CA GLY A 146 33.35 18.62 2.83
C GLY A 146 34.54 18.59 3.79
N GLN A 147 35.73 19.06 3.40
CA GLN A 147 36.87 19.17 4.32
C GLN A 147 36.58 20.07 5.52
N SER A 148 35.67 21.04 5.35
CA SER A 148 35.14 21.88 6.41
C SER A 148 34.55 21.09 7.60
N LEU A 149 34.05 19.85 7.38
CA LEU A 149 33.61 18.96 8.45
C LEU A 149 34.78 18.38 9.27
N ILE A 150 35.95 18.23 8.67
CA ILE A 150 37.16 17.76 9.37
C ILE A 150 37.75 18.94 10.13
N ASP A 151 37.86 20.08 9.46
CA ASP A 151 38.46 21.30 10.02
C ASP A 151 37.69 21.81 11.24
N SER A 152 36.37 21.64 11.31
CA SER A 152 35.57 22.02 12.47
C SER A 152 35.91 21.27 13.75
N ILE A 153 36.58 20.10 13.67
CA ILE A 153 37.03 19.34 14.83
C ILE A 153 38.28 20.00 15.43
N TYR A 154 39.10 20.64 14.60
CA TYR A 154 40.41 21.19 14.98
C TYR A 154 40.41 22.73 15.07
N ARG A 155 39.43 23.40 14.45
CA ARG A 155 39.38 24.85 14.30
C ARG A 155 38.01 25.38 14.70
N LYS A 156 38.00 26.39 15.58
CA LYS A 156 36.78 26.98 16.15
C LYS A 156 36.02 27.88 15.16
N GLU A 157 36.71 28.42 14.14
CA GLU A 157 36.16 29.22 13.05
C GLU A 157 36.73 28.71 11.72
N PRO A 158 36.16 27.64 11.15
CA PRO A 158 36.48 27.23 9.80
C PRO A 158 35.83 28.19 8.79
N GLU A 159 36.54 28.56 7.72
CA GLU A 159 35.95 29.29 6.60
C GLU A 159 35.12 28.30 5.79
N VAL A 160 33.78 28.34 5.94
CA VAL A 160 32.89 27.33 5.39
C VAL A 160 31.88 27.93 4.43
N ASP A 161 31.84 27.40 3.21
CA ASP A 161 30.72 27.63 2.29
C ASP A 161 29.51 26.79 2.73
N VAL A 162 28.76 27.32 3.70
CA VAL A 162 27.59 26.66 4.30
C VAL A 162 26.54 26.30 3.25
N ALA A 163 26.36 27.13 2.22
CA ALA A 163 25.40 26.88 1.15
C ALA A 163 25.78 25.64 0.33
N ALA A 164 27.05 25.52 -0.05
CA ALA A 164 27.50 24.35 -0.79
C ALA A 164 27.57 23.10 0.07
N LEU A 165 27.95 23.21 1.35
CA LEU A 165 27.96 22.10 2.29
C LEU A 165 26.54 21.56 2.54
N HIS A 166 25.55 22.45 2.61
CA HIS A 166 24.15 22.09 2.72
C HIS A 166 23.66 21.28 1.51
N GLU A 167 23.92 21.75 0.28
CA GLU A 167 23.49 21.04 -0.93
C GLU A 167 24.22 19.71 -1.11
N LEU A 168 25.51 19.64 -0.76
CA LEU A 168 26.28 18.40 -0.75
C LEU A 168 25.66 17.37 0.21
N SER A 169 25.38 17.79 1.45
CA SER A 169 24.75 16.94 2.47
C SER A 169 23.35 16.49 2.07
N LYS A 170 22.55 17.39 1.48
CA LYS A 170 21.21 17.08 0.96
C LYS A 170 21.26 16.06 -0.17
N ARG A 171 22.24 16.18 -1.08
CA ARG A 171 22.46 15.23 -2.17
C ARG A 171 22.83 13.86 -1.62
N TRP A 172 23.71 13.80 -0.63
CA TRP A 172 24.08 12.56 0.03
C TRP A 172 22.89 11.89 0.74
N ILE A 173 22.09 12.62 1.52
CA ILE A 173 20.88 12.08 2.18
C ILE A 173 19.89 11.49 1.16
N LYS A 174 19.78 12.09 -0.03
CA LYS A 174 18.91 11.58 -1.11
C LYS A 174 19.48 10.36 -1.82
N CYS A 175 20.79 10.36 -2.09
CA CYS A 175 21.41 9.43 -3.03
C CYS A 175 22.25 8.32 -2.40
N HIS A 176 22.56 8.36 -1.09
CA HIS A 176 23.39 7.35 -0.46
C HIS A 176 22.85 5.95 -0.75
N ARG A 177 23.71 5.13 -1.34
CA ARG A 177 23.39 3.76 -1.74
C ARG A 177 23.88 2.82 -0.65
N LEU A 178 23.13 1.73 -0.48
CA LEU A 178 23.37 0.65 0.48
C LEU A 178 24.59 -0.23 0.17
N GLU A 179 25.53 0.22 -0.64
CA GLU A 179 26.55 -0.63 -1.25
C GLU A 179 27.74 -0.89 -0.31
N LEU A 180 27.46 -1.20 0.96
CA LEU A 180 28.43 -1.79 1.89
C LEU A 180 27.79 -3.05 2.47
N ALA A 181 27.69 -4.05 1.61
CA ALA A 181 27.50 -5.45 1.98
C ALA A 181 28.38 -6.25 1.02
N VAL A 182 29.68 -6.26 1.31
CA VAL A 182 30.64 -7.24 0.79
C VAL A 182 31.12 -8.04 1.97
#